data_AF-A0A7Z9PT76-F1
#
_entry.id   AF-A0A7Z9PT76-F1
#
_cell.length_a   1.000
_cell.length_b   1.000
_cell.length_c   1.000
_cell.angle_alpha   90.00
_cell.angle_beta   90.00
_cell.angle_gamma   90.00
#
_symmetry.space_group_name_H-M   'P 1'
#
loop_
_entity.id
_entity.type
_entity.pdbx_description
1 polymer ?
#
loop_
_entity_poly.entity_id
_entity_poly.type
_entity_poly.pdbx_seq_one_letter_code
_entity_poly.pdbx_strand_id
1 'polypeptide(L)'
;MREGIKVFSGKSRTRYPGSLPVGFFKWLRKEGWWRDRRLYLCSGGISDAEADRVDIQRTCRPPDARRGHRTGERGERIREFQTNANIIADARATGIESESYNWVMIDPPYSPSLAHDLYDTEEVYSGIGAFLNEGVRLATPGGYVLTVTYEIPPLHPEAEIVGRYFFYQIPPVRNATALFIYRKFGEPEVEGLGKWCDADRP
;
A
#
# COMPACT_ATOMS: atom_id res chain seq x y z
N MET A 1 -19.67 9.30 -3.67
CA MET A 1 -19.07 8.38 -2.69
C MET A 1 -19.76 7.02 -2.78
N ARG A 2 -19.00 5.92 -2.90
CA ARG A 2 -19.51 4.54 -2.91
C ARG A 2 -19.22 3.85 -1.58
N GLU A 3 -20.20 3.11 -1.07
CA GLU A 3 -20.09 2.45 0.24
C GLU A 3 -20.64 1.03 0.15
N GLY A 4 -20.06 0.10 0.92
CA GLY A 4 -20.61 -1.25 1.01
C GLY A 4 -19.79 -2.21 1.84
N ILE A 5 -20.29 -3.44 1.93
CA ILE A 5 -19.57 -4.57 2.54
C ILE A 5 -19.12 -5.49 1.41
N LYS A 6 -17.85 -5.88 1.43
CA LYS A 6 -17.30 -6.82 0.45
C LYS A 6 -16.72 -8.02 1.18
N VAL A 7 -17.32 -9.18 0.92
CA VAL A 7 -16.84 -10.44 1.46
C VAL A 7 -15.89 -11.08 0.46
N PHE A 8 -14.73 -11.51 0.94
CA PHE A 8 -13.79 -12.32 0.18
C PHE A 8 -13.58 -13.66 0.87
N SER A 9 -13.24 -14.69 0.08
CA SER A 9 -12.80 -15.96 0.66
C SER A 9 -11.50 -15.73 1.44
N GLY A 10 -11.39 -16.22 2.68
CA GLY A 10 -10.17 -16.08 3.49
C GLY A 10 -9.05 -17.04 3.12
N LYS A 11 -9.12 -17.70 1.95
CA LYS A 11 -7.95 -18.36 1.38
C LYS A 11 -6.96 -17.28 0.97
N SER A 12 -5.87 -17.14 1.72
CA SER A 12 -4.73 -16.39 1.22
C SER A 12 -4.01 -17.18 0.13
N ARG A 13 -3.56 -16.48 -0.92
CA ARG A 13 -2.63 -17.04 -1.91
C ARG A 13 -1.24 -17.27 -1.35
N THR A 14 -0.88 -16.55 -0.30
CA THR A 14 0.43 -16.57 0.33
C THR A 14 0.30 -17.10 1.75
N ARG A 15 1.26 -17.87 2.25
CA ARG A 15 1.28 -18.20 3.70
C ARG A 15 1.66 -17.01 4.58
N TYR A 16 1.76 -15.80 4.00
CA TYR A 16 2.13 -14.57 4.67
C TYR A 16 0.94 -14.01 5.48
N PRO A 17 1.09 -13.79 6.80
CA PRO A 17 0.08 -13.12 7.61
C PRO A 17 -0.22 -11.71 7.07
N GLY A 18 -1.50 -11.31 7.04
CA GLY A 18 -1.91 -9.98 6.58
C GLY A 18 -2.04 -9.84 5.05
N SER A 19 -1.81 -10.90 4.28
CA SER A 19 -2.01 -10.86 2.83
C SER A 19 -3.42 -10.44 2.42
N LEU A 20 -3.50 -9.69 1.32
CA LEU A 20 -4.78 -9.32 0.70
C LEU A 20 -5.58 -10.54 0.26
N PRO A 21 -6.93 -10.48 0.35
CA PRO A 21 -7.76 -11.63 0.06
C PRO A 21 -7.78 -11.97 -1.45
N VAL A 22 -8.01 -13.26 -1.76
CA VAL A 22 -8.12 -13.70 -3.16
C VAL A 22 -9.28 -13.00 -3.87
N GLY A 23 -8.98 -12.45 -5.05
CA GLY A 23 -9.95 -11.71 -5.86
C GLY A 23 -10.02 -10.21 -5.56
N PHE A 24 -9.30 -9.71 -4.56
CA PHE A 24 -9.26 -8.30 -4.20
C PHE A 24 -8.93 -7.39 -5.40
N PHE A 25 -7.79 -7.61 -6.06
CA PHE A 25 -7.39 -6.81 -7.22
C PHE A 25 -8.33 -6.96 -8.43
N LYS A 26 -8.91 -8.16 -8.65
CA LYS A 26 -9.93 -8.35 -9.70
C LYS A 26 -11.15 -7.48 -9.43
N TRP A 27 -11.55 -7.35 -8.17
CA TRP A 27 -12.65 -6.50 -7.78
C TRP A 27 -12.30 -5.01 -7.93
N LEU A 28 -11.12 -4.55 -7.48
CA LEU A 28 -10.70 -3.15 -7.68
C LEU A 28 -10.70 -2.73 -9.15
N ARG A 29 -10.22 -3.60 -10.05
CA ARG A 29 -10.30 -3.39 -11.50
C ARG A 29 -11.73 -3.22 -12.00
N LYS A 30 -12.64 -4.08 -11.53
CA LYS A 30 -14.07 -4.01 -11.89
C LYS A 30 -14.71 -2.70 -11.42
N GLU A 31 -14.32 -2.20 -10.25
CA GLU A 31 -14.87 -0.95 -9.68
C GLU A 31 -14.34 0.32 -10.37
N GLY A 32 -13.28 0.21 -11.17
CA GLY A 32 -12.64 1.34 -11.85
C GLY A 32 -11.62 2.10 -11.00
N TRP A 33 -11.15 1.49 -9.91
CA TRP A 33 -10.12 2.08 -9.04
C TRP A 33 -8.71 1.57 -9.32
N TRP A 34 -8.51 0.79 -10.38
CA TRP A 34 -7.19 0.32 -10.80
C TRP A 34 -6.61 1.25 -11.87
N ARG A 35 -5.32 1.58 -11.78
CA ARG A 35 -4.60 2.43 -12.75
C ARG A 35 -3.25 1.83 -13.11
N ASP A 36 -2.53 2.48 -14.01
CA ASP A 36 -1.33 1.93 -14.64
C ASP A 36 -0.05 2.15 -13.81
N ARG A 37 0.23 3.38 -13.36
CA ARG A 37 1.41 3.69 -12.54
C ARG A 37 1.10 3.49 -11.07
N ARG A 38 1.41 2.28 -10.59
CA ARG A 38 1.04 1.78 -9.26
C ARG A 38 2.21 1.73 -8.30
N LEU A 39 1.95 2.12 -7.05
CA LEU A 39 2.86 1.95 -5.93
C LEU A 39 2.17 1.19 -4.78
N TYR A 40 2.88 0.24 -4.19
CA TYR A 40 2.49 -0.39 -2.92
C TYR A 40 3.42 0.07 -1.79
N LEU A 41 2.86 0.68 -0.76
CA LEU A 41 3.53 1.04 0.48
C LEU A 41 3.29 -0.07 1.52
N CYS A 42 4.38 -0.61 2.07
CA CYS A 42 4.36 -1.84 2.90
C CYS A 42 3.86 -3.05 2.08
N SER A 43 4.49 -3.29 0.92
CA SER A 43 3.98 -4.25 -0.06
C SER A 43 3.87 -5.70 0.43
N GLY A 44 4.60 -6.07 1.48
CA GLY A 44 4.66 -7.43 2.01
C GLY A 44 4.90 -8.46 0.90
N GLY A 45 3.98 -9.43 0.79
CA GLY A 45 4.04 -10.51 -0.21
C GLY A 45 3.41 -10.21 -1.57
N ILE A 46 3.02 -8.96 -1.87
CA ILE A 46 2.35 -8.62 -3.14
C ILE A 46 3.27 -8.91 -4.34
N SER A 47 2.69 -9.54 -5.37
CA SER A 47 3.35 -9.85 -6.64
C SER A 47 2.57 -9.18 -7.77
N ASP A 48 3.03 -7.99 -8.15
CA ASP A 48 2.51 -7.16 -9.24
C ASP A 48 3.71 -6.59 -9.99
N ALA A 49 4.18 -7.28 -11.03
CA ALA A 49 5.46 -7.00 -11.69
C ALA A 49 5.55 -5.62 -12.35
N GLU A 50 4.40 -5.00 -12.63
CA GLU A 50 4.30 -3.68 -13.26
C GLU A 50 4.27 -2.53 -12.24
N ALA A 51 4.17 -2.83 -10.95
CA ALA A 51 4.09 -1.83 -9.89
C ALA A 51 5.41 -1.71 -9.14
N ASP A 52 5.66 -0.52 -8.62
CA ASP A 52 6.65 -0.32 -7.58
C ASP A 52 6.13 -0.79 -6.23
N ARG A 53 7.04 -1.28 -5.42
CA ARG A 53 6.78 -1.95 -4.14
C ARG A 53 7.82 -1.49 -3.15
N VAL A 54 7.38 -0.66 -2.21
CA VAL A 54 8.18 -0.15 -1.09
C VAL A 54 7.89 -0.97 0.14
N ASP A 55 8.95 -1.35 0.85
CA ASP A 55 8.85 -2.02 2.15
C ASP A 55 9.83 -1.41 3.15
N ILE A 56 9.40 -1.42 4.42
CA ILE A 56 9.98 -0.61 5.50
C ILE A 56 10.99 -1.36 6.37
N GLN A 57 11.11 -2.68 6.20
CA GLN A 57 11.84 -3.50 7.18
C GLN A 57 13.35 -3.33 7.02
N ARG A 58 14.04 -3.00 8.12
CA ARG A 58 15.52 -3.03 8.22
C ARG A 58 16.09 -4.43 7.98
N THR A 59 15.27 -5.45 8.23
CA THR A 59 15.63 -6.87 8.20
C THR A 59 15.18 -7.58 6.92
N CYS A 60 14.44 -6.90 6.04
CA CYS A 60 14.05 -7.42 4.74
C CYS A 60 15.28 -7.63 3.86
N ARG A 61 15.33 -8.79 3.21
CA ARG A 61 16.31 -9.06 2.17
C ARG A 61 15.61 -9.06 0.81
N PRO A 62 16.19 -8.43 -0.23
CA PRO A 62 15.69 -8.55 -1.58
C PRO A 62 15.74 -10.03 -2.04
N PRO A 63 14.92 -10.42 -3.03
CA PRO A 63 14.74 -11.83 -3.42
C PRO A 63 16.03 -12.57 -3.78
N ASP A 64 17.06 -11.86 -4.22
CA ASP A 64 18.35 -12.35 -4.68
C ASP A 64 19.42 -12.43 -3.59
N ALA A 65 19.16 -11.91 -2.38
CA ALA A 65 20.12 -12.01 -1.29
C ALA A 65 20.25 -13.47 -0.81
N ARG A 66 21.49 -13.98 -0.75
CA ARG A 66 21.77 -15.34 -0.23
C ARG A 66 21.18 -15.50 1.17
N ARG A 67 20.47 -16.60 1.44
CA ARG A 67 19.98 -16.93 2.79
C ARG A 67 21.16 -16.95 3.76
N GLY A 68 21.16 -16.05 4.73
CA GLY A 68 22.09 -16.04 5.84
C GLY A 68 21.32 -16.10 7.15
N HIS A 69 22.01 -16.37 8.24
CA HIS A 69 21.47 -16.03 9.55
C HIS A 69 22.12 -14.71 9.95
N ARG A 70 21.35 -13.63 10.13
CA ARG A 70 21.81 -12.46 10.86
C ARG A 70 21.49 -12.66 12.35
N THR A 71 22.52 -12.49 13.15
CA THR A 71 22.39 -12.32 14.60
C THR A 71 22.22 -10.82 14.84
N GLY A 72 21.19 -10.42 15.59
CA GLY A 72 21.01 -9.04 16.02
C GLY A 72 22.15 -8.56 16.91
N GLU A 73 22.20 -7.27 17.19
CA GLU A 73 23.23 -6.67 18.05
C GLU A 73 23.27 -7.31 19.45
N ARG A 74 22.14 -7.88 19.90
CA ARG A 74 22.02 -8.61 21.18
C ARG A 74 22.16 -10.13 21.05
N GLY A 75 22.57 -10.63 19.90
CA GLY A 75 22.72 -12.07 19.66
C GLY A 75 21.40 -12.81 19.43
N GLU A 76 20.26 -12.12 19.33
CA GLU A 76 19.00 -12.78 18.94
C GLU A 76 19.00 -13.20 17.47
N ARG A 77 18.30 -14.30 17.16
CA ARG A 77 18.02 -14.66 15.76
C ARG A 77 17.03 -13.67 15.20
N ILE A 78 17.48 -12.79 14.31
CA ILE A 78 16.58 -11.97 13.51
C ILE A 78 15.90 -12.89 12.50
N ARG A 79 14.57 -12.92 12.52
CA ARG A 79 13.79 -13.67 11.54
C ARG A 79 13.90 -12.93 10.21
N GLU A 80 14.69 -13.44 9.27
CA GLU A 80 14.81 -12.82 7.95
C GLU A 80 13.54 -13.06 7.14
N PHE A 81 12.91 -11.98 6.69
CA PHE A 81 11.77 -12.02 5.78
C PHE A 81 12.25 -11.75 4.35
N GLN A 82 11.84 -12.63 3.42
CA GLN A 82 11.98 -12.36 1.99
C GLN A 82 10.84 -11.45 1.56
N THR A 83 11.16 -10.27 1.06
CA THR A 83 10.19 -9.33 0.49
C THR A 83 10.26 -9.36 -1.03
N ASN A 84 9.14 -9.04 -1.68
CA ASN A 84 9.09 -8.81 -3.12
C ASN A 84 9.28 -7.33 -3.50
N ALA A 85 9.55 -6.47 -2.51
CA ALA A 85 9.81 -5.05 -2.72
C ALA A 85 11.00 -4.83 -3.66
N ASN A 86 10.84 -3.89 -4.59
CA ASN A 86 11.92 -3.41 -5.45
C ASN A 86 12.53 -2.09 -4.92
N ILE A 87 11.92 -1.48 -3.90
CA ILE A 87 12.41 -0.27 -3.23
C ILE A 87 12.45 -0.52 -1.72
N ILE A 88 13.61 -0.32 -1.10
CA ILE A 88 13.76 -0.38 0.37
C ILE A 88 13.88 1.04 0.88
N ALA A 89 12.82 1.54 1.52
CA ALA A 89 12.72 2.90 2.02
C ALA A 89 11.69 2.98 3.16
N ASP A 90 11.75 4.05 3.94
CA ASP A 90 10.67 4.35 4.88
C ASP A 90 9.39 4.72 4.10
N ALA A 91 8.35 3.90 4.20
CA ALA A 91 7.10 4.09 3.46
C ALA A 91 6.28 5.29 3.95
N ARG A 92 6.74 5.99 4.99
CA ARG A 92 6.17 7.26 5.48
C ARG A 92 6.87 8.48 4.87
N ALA A 93 8.04 8.27 4.28
CA ALA A 93 8.88 9.30 3.69
C ALA A 93 9.83 8.62 2.68
N THR A 94 9.27 8.16 1.55
CA THR A 94 9.96 7.29 0.59
C THR A 94 11.13 7.97 -0.11
N GLY A 95 11.13 9.30 -0.16
CA GLY A 95 12.06 10.09 -0.96
C GLY A 95 11.76 10.05 -2.46
N ILE A 96 10.72 9.33 -2.90
CA ILE A 96 10.28 9.34 -4.30
C ILE A 96 9.65 10.70 -4.61
N GLU A 97 9.82 11.18 -5.85
CA GLU A 97 9.24 12.43 -6.33
C GLU A 97 7.71 12.45 -6.12
N SER A 98 7.20 13.61 -5.69
CA SER A 98 5.76 13.80 -5.50
C SER A 98 5.02 13.57 -6.81
N GLU A 99 3.76 13.12 -6.73
CA GLU A 99 2.89 12.96 -7.91
C GLU A 99 3.45 12.00 -8.98
N SER A 100 4.21 10.98 -8.57
CA SER A 100 4.78 9.98 -9.49
C SER A 100 3.83 8.86 -9.88
N TYR A 101 2.72 8.67 -9.14
CA TYR A 101 1.84 7.52 -9.28
C TYR A 101 0.37 7.94 -9.38
N ASN A 102 -0.38 7.34 -10.29
CA ASN A 102 -1.83 7.57 -10.38
C ASN A 102 -2.64 6.63 -9.47
N TRP A 103 -1.94 5.72 -8.78
CA TRP A 103 -2.52 4.79 -7.82
C TRP A 103 -1.50 4.38 -6.76
N VAL A 104 -1.85 4.58 -5.49
CA VAL A 104 -1.04 4.20 -4.33
C VAL A 104 -1.88 3.33 -3.41
N MET A 105 -1.34 2.19 -2.99
CA MET A 105 -1.97 1.32 -2.00
C MET A 105 -1.10 1.21 -0.75
N ILE A 106 -1.74 1.34 0.40
CA ILE A 106 -1.15 1.39 1.74
C ILE A 106 -1.71 0.22 2.54
N ASP A 107 -0.81 -0.66 3.01
CA ASP A 107 -1.16 -1.81 3.86
C ASP A 107 -0.13 -1.93 5.02
N PRO A 108 -0.10 -0.96 5.95
CA PRO A 108 0.94 -0.83 6.95
C PRO A 108 0.71 -1.81 8.11
N PRO A 109 1.67 -1.99 9.02
CA PRO A 109 1.38 -2.65 10.29
C PRO A 109 0.25 -1.92 11.03
N TYR A 110 -0.75 -2.67 11.49
CA TYR A 110 -1.97 -2.10 12.11
C TYR A 110 -1.83 -1.82 13.63
N SER A 111 -0.69 -2.14 14.23
CA SER A 111 -0.40 -1.91 15.65
C SER A 111 1.11 -1.88 15.90
N PRO A 112 1.56 -1.30 17.03
CA PRO A 112 2.96 -1.41 17.46
C PRO A 112 3.45 -2.86 17.55
N SER A 113 2.61 -3.77 18.06
CA SER A 113 2.94 -5.20 18.14
C SER A 113 3.13 -5.85 16.77
N LEU A 114 2.29 -5.53 15.78
CA LEU A 114 2.49 -6.02 14.40
C LEU A 114 3.69 -5.36 13.75
N ALA A 115 3.97 -4.09 14.05
CA ALA A 115 5.18 -3.40 13.59
C ALA A 115 6.45 -4.04 14.17
N HIS A 116 6.42 -4.49 15.43
CA HIS A 116 7.45 -5.28 16.07
C HIS A 116 7.61 -6.65 15.38
N ASP A 117 6.55 -7.46 15.42
CA ASP A 117 6.57 -8.87 15.04
C ASP A 117 6.85 -9.11 13.56
N LEU A 118 6.34 -8.22 12.69
CA LEU A 118 6.40 -8.40 11.24
C LEU A 118 7.42 -7.52 10.55
N TYR A 119 7.73 -6.34 11.10
CA TYR A 119 8.52 -5.32 10.39
C TYR A 119 9.78 -4.85 11.13
N ASP A 120 9.96 -5.17 12.42
CA ASP A 120 11.03 -4.63 13.26
C ASP A 120 11.06 -3.08 13.24
N THR A 121 9.87 -2.46 13.31
CA THR A 121 9.68 -1.00 13.19
C THR A 121 8.85 -0.40 14.31
N GLU A 122 8.69 -1.09 15.44
CA GLU A 122 7.86 -0.63 16.58
C GLU A 122 8.27 0.77 17.07
N GLU A 123 9.57 1.02 17.23
CA GLU A 123 10.11 2.31 17.72
C GLU A 123 9.76 3.50 16.83
N VAL A 124 9.41 3.22 15.57
CA VAL A 124 9.06 4.22 14.57
C VAL A 124 7.62 4.05 14.09
N TYR A 125 6.77 3.32 14.80
CA TYR A 125 5.36 3.22 14.45
C TYR A 125 4.67 4.60 14.53
N SER A 126 3.90 4.97 13.50
CA SER A 126 3.31 6.31 13.38
C SER A 126 1.84 6.32 12.96
N GLY A 127 1.13 5.19 13.09
CA GLY A 127 -0.27 5.03 12.68
C GLY A 127 -0.53 5.27 11.18
N ILE A 128 -1.78 5.11 10.75
CA ILE A 128 -2.15 5.20 9.32
C ILE A 128 -1.96 6.61 8.74
N GLY A 129 -2.07 7.66 9.55
CA GLY A 129 -2.01 9.06 9.09
C GLY A 129 -0.71 9.41 8.38
N ALA A 130 0.44 8.94 8.88
CA ALA A 130 1.74 9.20 8.26
C ALA A 130 1.85 8.55 6.87
N PHE A 131 1.39 7.31 6.73
CA PHE A 131 1.36 6.62 5.43
C PHE A 131 0.36 7.26 4.47
N LEU A 132 -0.78 7.75 4.97
CA LEU A 132 -1.76 8.46 4.14
C LEU A 132 -1.18 9.77 3.58
N ASN A 133 -0.49 10.56 4.40
CA ASN A 133 0.18 11.78 3.94
C ASN A 133 1.17 11.48 2.81
N GLU A 134 1.99 10.44 2.99
CA GLU A 134 2.95 10.03 1.96
C GLU A 134 2.25 9.51 0.70
N GLY A 135 1.20 8.71 0.84
CA GLY A 135 0.43 8.22 -0.29
C GLY A 135 -0.24 9.35 -1.08
N VAL A 136 -0.78 10.37 -0.40
CA VAL A 136 -1.36 11.54 -1.08
C VAL A 136 -0.29 12.41 -1.75
N ARG A 137 0.88 12.59 -1.12
CA ARG A 137 2.01 13.29 -1.74
C ARG A 137 2.46 12.60 -3.04
N LEU A 138 2.53 11.27 -3.03
CA LEU A 138 2.96 10.45 -4.17
C LEU A 138 1.90 10.31 -5.26
N ALA A 139 0.62 10.48 -4.92
CA ALA A 139 -0.47 10.42 -5.88
C ALA A 139 -0.50 11.65 -6.79
N THR A 140 -0.69 11.45 -8.09
CA THR A 140 -1.01 12.53 -9.04
C THR A 140 -2.38 13.15 -8.72
N PRO A 141 -2.64 14.40 -9.15
CA PRO A 141 -4.00 14.95 -9.17
C PRO A 141 -4.98 13.99 -9.84
N GLY A 142 -6.18 13.82 -9.27
CA GLY A 142 -7.18 12.85 -9.70
C GLY A 142 -6.81 11.36 -9.49
N GLY A 143 -5.59 11.08 -8.99
CA GLY A 143 -5.11 9.75 -8.63
C GLY A 143 -5.79 9.19 -7.38
N TYR A 144 -5.64 7.88 -7.17
CA TYR A 144 -6.25 7.18 -6.03
C TYR A 144 -5.23 6.77 -4.98
N VAL A 145 -5.61 6.92 -3.71
CA VAL A 145 -4.87 6.37 -2.56
C VAL A 145 -5.80 5.42 -1.81
N LEU A 146 -5.39 4.16 -1.70
CA LEU A 146 -6.17 3.08 -1.09
C LEU A 146 -5.49 2.65 0.21
N THR A 147 -6.22 2.70 1.33
CA THR A 147 -5.70 2.22 2.61
C THR A 147 -6.43 0.97 3.04
N VAL A 148 -5.71 -0.11 3.30
CA VAL A 148 -6.24 -1.30 3.99
C VAL A 148 -5.72 -1.24 5.42
N THR A 149 -6.62 -1.02 6.39
CA THR A 149 -6.23 -0.86 7.81
C THR A 149 -7.37 -1.18 8.78
N TYR A 150 -7.04 -1.39 10.07
CA TYR A 150 -8.00 -1.43 11.18
C TYR A 150 -8.29 -0.05 11.76
N GLU A 151 -7.38 0.90 11.52
CA GLU A 151 -7.55 2.29 11.94
C GLU A 151 -8.54 2.99 11.01
N ILE A 152 -9.30 3.95 11.54
CA ILE A 152 -10.05 4.89 10.70
C ILE A 152 -9.08 6.00 10.30
N PRO A 153 -8.65 6.09 9.04
CA PRO A 153 -7.69 7.11 8.66
C PRO A 153 -8.36 8.50 8.74
N PRO A 154 -7.57 9.55 9.04
CA PRO A 154 -8.10 10.90 9.09
C PRO A 154 -8.60 11.35 7.71
N LEU A 155 -9.41 12.40 7.69
CA LEU A 155 -9.63 13.16 6.46
C LEU A 155 -8.33 13.86 6.07
N HIS A 156 -8.02 13.87 4.78
CA HIS A 156 -6.83 14.53 4.27
C HIS A 156 -7.21 15.83 3.56
N PRO A 157 -6.53 16.97 3.79
CA PRO A 157 -6.92 18.26 3.20
C PRO A 157 -6.82 18.31 1.67
N GLU A 158 -6.01 17.43 1.07
CA GLU A 158 -5.78 17.36 -0.38
C GLU A 158 -6.52 16.20 -1.07
N ALA A 159 -7.37 15.46 -0.35
CA ALA A 159 -8.06 14.32 -0.92
C ALA A 159 -9.46 14.12 -0.32
N GLU A 160 -10.38 13.61 -1.13
CA GLU A 160 -11.71 13.23 -0.68
C GLU A 160 -11.87 11.71 -0.60
N ILE A 161 -12.71 11.23 0.30
CA ILE A 161 -13.07 9.82 0.34
C ILE A 161 -14.15 9.54 -0.71
N VAL A 162 -13.81 8.73 -1.71
CA VAL A 162 -14.72 8.32 -2.78
C VAL A 162 -15.27 6.90 -2.58
N GLY A 163 -14.64 6.11 -1.71
CA GLY A 163 -15.00 4.72 -1.45
C GLY A 163 -14.75 4.30 0.00
N ARG A 164 -15.68 3.56 0.61
CA ARG A 164 -15.51 2.93 1.92
C ARG A 164 -16.07 1.52 1.92
N TYR A 165 -15.22 0.55 2.26
CA TYR A 165 -15.61 -0.85 2.27
C TYR A 165 -15.12 -1.55 3.53
N PHE A 166 -15.96 -2.43 4.05
CA PHE A 166 -15.54 -3.36 5.09
C PHE A 166 -15.24 -4.72 4.47
N PHE A 167 -14.10 -5.29 4.82
CA PHE A 167 -13.69 -6.63 4.44
C PHE A 167 -13.74 -7.55 5.64
N TYR A 168 -14.35 -8.70 5.41
CA TYR A 168 -14.32 -9.79 6.35
C TYR A 168 -13.64 -10.99 5.67
N GLN A 169 -12.56 -11.47 6.27
CA GLN A 169 -11.93 -12.72 5.87
C GLN A 169 -12.57 -13.88 6.63
N ILE A 170 -13.14 -14.83 5.87
CA ILE A 170 -13.78 -16.04 6.41
C ILE A 170 -12.68 -17.04 6.85
N PRO A 171 -12.82 -17.79 7.96
CA PRO A 171 -11.78 -18.62 8.61
C PRO A 171 -10.79 -19.39 7.71
N PRO A 172 -9.54 -19.63 8.18
CA PRO A 172 -9.11 -19.61 9.59
C PRO A 172 -8.64 -18.26 10.14
N VAL A 173 -8.34 -17.28 9.28
CA VAL A 173 -7.90 -15.95 9.70
C VAL A 173 -9.14 -15.08 9.92
N ARG A 174 -9.42 -14.71 11.17
CA ARG A 174 -10.58 -13.86 11.55
C ARG A 174 -10.15 -12.42 11.68
N ASN A 175 -9.79 -11.81 10.56
CA ASN A 175 -9.43 -10.40 10.53
C ASN A 175 -10.46 -9.63 9.73
N ALA A 176 -10.89 -8.49 10.28
CA ALA A 176 -11.80 -7.56 9.65
C ALA A 176 -11.03 -6.27 9.38
N THR A 177 -11.00 -5.84 8.13
CA THR A 177 -10.21 -4.68 7.70
C THR A 177 -11.10 -3.72 6.95
N ALA A 178 -10.85 -2.41 7.08
CA ALA A 178 -11.52 -1.41 6.28
C ALA A 178 -10.64 -1.01 5.09
N LEU A 179 -11.28 -0.82 3.94
CA LEU A 179 -10.71 -0.12 2.79
C LEU A 179 -11.30 1.27 2.70
N PHE A 180 -10.43 2.26 2.72
CA PHE A 180 -10.76 3.63 2.35
C PHE A 180 -10.10 3.95 1.03
N ILE A 181 -10.84 4.62 0.15
CA ILE A 181 -10.39 5.02 -1.17
C ILE A 181 -10.49 6.52 -1.22
N TYR A 182 -9.33 7.15 -1.24
CA TYR A 182 -9.16 8.57 -1.40
C TYR A 182 -8.93 8.88 -2.87
N ARG A 183 -9.48 9.99 -3.34
CA ARG A 183 -9.11 10.62 -4.61
C ARG A 183 -8.42 11.94 -4.28
N LYS A 184 -7.18 12.11 -4.74
CA LYS A 184 -6.48 13.40 -4.61
C LYS A 184 -7.21 14.44 -5.45
N PHE A 185 -7.39 15.65 -4.92
CA PHE A 185 -8.03 16.73 -5.66
C PHE A 185 -7.26 17.09 -6.94
N GLY A 186 -7.99 17.67 -7.90
CA GLY A 186 -7.49 18.00 -9.22
C GLY A 186 -7.94 17.00 -10.30
N GLU A 187 -7.70 17.36 -11.55
CA GLU A 187 -8.09 16.55 -12.70
C GLU A 187 -7.01 15.50 -12.99
N PRO A 188 -7.39 14.25 -13.30
CA PRO A 188 -6.43 13.25 -13.74
C PRO A 188 -5.76 13.72 -15.02
N GLU A 189 -4.43 13.59 -15.08
CA GLU A 189 -3.70 13.80 -16.31
C GLU A 189 -4.22 12.82 -17.37
N VAL A 190 -4.74 13.35 -18.47
CA VAL A 190 -5.18 12.53 -19.59
C VAL A 190 -3.96 12.20 -20.43
N GLU A 191 -3.36 11.04 -20.18
CA GLU A 191 -2.26 10.53 -21.00
C GLU A 191 -2.65 10.57 -22.49
N GLY A 192 -1.83 11.26 -23.30
CA GLY A 192 -2.02 11.35 -24.74
C GLY A 192 -2.70 12.62 -25.27
N LEU A 193 -3.28 13.48 -24.42
CA LEU A 193 -3.84 14.77 -24.86
C LEU A 193 -2.83 15.93 -24.85
N GLY A 194 -1.70 15.82 -24.14
CA GLY A 194 -0.67 16.88 -24.12
C GLY A 194 -0.19 17.27 -25.52
N LYS A 195 -0.10 16.31 -26.45
CA LYS A 195 0.24 16.57 -27.87
C LYS A 195 -0.80 17.41 -28.63
N TRP A 196 -2.04 17.45 -28.16
CA TRP A 196 -3.12 18.24 -28.76
C TRP A 196 -3.28 19.60 -28.09
N CYS A 197 -3.04 19.70 -26.78
CA CYS A 197 -3.18 20.95 -26.04
C CYS A 197 -2.00 21.92 -26.24
N ASP A 198 -0.81 21.44 -26.64
CA ASP A 198 0.35 22.29 -26.94
C ASP A 198 0.37 22.81 -28.39
N ALA A 199 -0.56 22.39 -29.25
CA ALA A 199 -0.60 22.83 -30.65
C ALA A 199 -1.09 24.27 -30.85
N ASP A 200 -1.66 24.89 -29.80
CA ASP A 200 -2.26 26.23 -29.85
C ASP A 200 -1.58 27.25 -28.90
N ARG A 201 -0.37 26.97 -28.39
CA ARG A 201 0.43 27.99 -27.69
C ARG A 201 1.26 28.77 -28.73
N PRO A 202 0.99 30.08 -28.95
CA PRO A 202 1.73 30.92 -29.88
C PRO A 202 3.18 31.16 -29.45
#